data_AF-A0A545U8F2-F1
#
_entry.id   AF-A0A545U8F2-F1
#
_cell.length_a   1.000
_cell.length_b   1.000
_cell.length_c   1.000
_cell.angle_alpha   90.00
_cell.angle_beta   90.00
_cell.angle_gamma   90.00
#
_symmetry.space_group_name_H-M   'P 1'
#
loop_
_entity.id
_entity.type
_entity.pdbx_description
1 polymer ?
#
loop_
_entity_poly.entity_id
_entity_poly.type
_entity_poly.pdbx_seq_one_letter_code
_entity_poly.pdbx_strand_id
1 'polypeptide(L)'
;MSVLWRISAIVGVYLLSAQALAVNCAGIPAWNPGTAYSGGAQVAHNCKTYTAAWWTQGDNPETRSGQSQEWRLQGNCDGCSGSSSSSSSSSSSSSGGGTCSAWVAGRFYNAGDIVSYQGNNYIAEHANPGYSPVISTWFWEPTSSGCGGSSSSSSSSSSSSSSSSSSGGGACPVWVAGRPYNAGDIVSYQGSNYIAEHANPGYSPVISTWFWDPTSAGCGGSSSSSSSSSSSSSSSSGGFVVSEAQFNSMFPSRNPFYTYQGLVNALSAYPAFAKTGSIDTQKREAAAFLANVGHETGDLVYITEINTANHDSYCDPNYARSTGFTANCDKGGVHYQYFGRGPIQLSWNFNYGAAGAALGIDLLHNPNLVAQNPAIAMKTGIWYWMTQSGPGTMTPHAAMVGGRGFGETIRSINGALECGGRQPAKVQARINRYVNFVQILGTTVGPGNTGC
;
A
#
# COMPACT_ATOMS: atom_id res chain seq x y z
N MET A 1 21.02 -19.21 64.49
CA MET A 1 21.92 -19.03 63.34
C MET A 1 21.60 -20.14 62.35
N SER A 2 21.15 -19.72 61.16
CA SER A 2 20.34 -20.52 60.23
C SER A 2 21.14 -21.59 59.48
N VAL A 3 20.52 -22.77 59.33
CA VAL A 3 21.05 -23.93 58.60
C VAL A 3 20.78 -23.74 57.10
N LEU A 4 21.86 -23.79 56.31
CA LEU A 4 21.88 -23.88 54.85
C LEU A 4 21.41 -25.27 54.40
N TRP A 5 20.41 -25.32 53.53
CA TRP A 5 20.14 -26.48 52.68
C TRP A 5 20.38 -26.10 51.22
N ARG A 6 21.37 -26.77 50.60
CA ARG A 6 21.56 -26.82 49.15
C ARG A 6 20.67 -27.93 48.61
N ILE A 7 19.80 -27.62 47.65
CA ILE A 7 19.18 -28.63 46.79
C ILE A 7 19.70 -28.41 45.38
N SER A 8 20.53 -29.35 44.92
CA SER A 8 20.86 -29.56 43.52
C SER A 8 19.65 -30.20 42.84
N ALA A 9 19.24 -29.68 41.68
CA ALA A 9 18.34 -30.36 40.76
C ALA A 9 18.97 -30.42 39.36
N ILE A 10 18.96 -31.63 38.82
CA ILE A 10 19.64 -32.14 37.63
C ILE A 10 19.00 -31.54 36.37
N VAL A 11 19.82 -30.97 35.49
CA VAL A 11 19.42 -30.57 34.12
C VAL A 11 19.47 -31.81 33.23
N GLY A 12 18.31 -32.41 32.97
CA GLY A 12 18.14 -33.39 31.91
C GLY A 12 17.92 -32.67 30.58
N VAL A 13 18.91 -32.70 29.69
CA VAL A 13 18.76 -32.24 28.29
C VAL A 13 18.00 -33.31 27.52
N TYR A 14 16.72 -33.09 27.28
CA TYR A 14 15.96 -33.84 26.28
C TYR A 14 16.19 -33.20 24.91
N LEU A 15 17.09 -33.79 24.12
CA LEU A 15 17.12 -33.60 22.68
C LEU A 15 15.91 -34.34 22.08
N LEU A 16 14.81 -33.61 21.89
CA LEU A 16 13.69 -34.07 21.06
C LEU A 16 14.12 -33.93 19.60
N SER A 17 14.54 -35.04 18.98
CA SER A 17 14.58 -35.16 17.53
C SER A 17 13.15 -35.08 17.00
N ALA A 18 12.78 -33.98 16.36
CA ALA A 18 11.52 -33.87 15.64
C ALA A 18 11.55 -34.84 14.45
N GLN A 19 10.83 -35.95 14.55
CA GLN A 19 10.58 -36.81 13.39
C GLN A 19 9.65 -36.06 12.44
N ALA A 20 10.08 -35.86 11.20
CA ALA A 20 9.26 -35.31 10.15
C ALA A 20 8.13 -36.31 9.83
N LEU A 21 6.91 -36.00 10.25
CA LEU A 21 5.74 -36.80 9.87
C LEU A 21 5.47 -36.60 8.39
N ALA A 22 5.22 -37.71 7.69
CA ALA A 22 4.74 -37.66 6.32
C ALA A 22 3.23 -37.32 6.32
N VAL A 23 2.81 -36.47 5.37
CA VAL A 23 1.48 -35.89 5.28
C VAL A 23 0.87 -36.29 3.94
N ASN A 24 -0.41 -36.67 3.96
CA ASN A 24 -1.14 -36.95 2.72
C ASN A 24 -1.40 -35.63 1.97
N CYS A 25 -0.76 -35.48 0.80
CA CYS A 25 -0.88 -34.30 -0.05
C CYS A 25 -1.94 -34.42 -1.15
N ALA A 26 -2.74 -35.50 -1.16
CA ALA A 26 -3.78 -35.70 -2.17
C ALA A 26 -4.80 -34.55 -2.11
N GLY A 27 -4.92 -33.80 -3.21
CA GLY A 27 -5.86 -32.69 -3.35
C GLY A 27 -5.36 -31.32 -2.85
N ILE A 28 -4.12 -31.22 -2.35
CA ILE A 28 -3.52 -29.92 -1.99
C ILE A 28 -2.99 -29.23 -3.26
N PRO A 29 -3.40 -28.00 -3.57
CA PRO A 29 -2.97 -27.29 -4.77
C PRO A 29 -1.46 -26.94 -4.70
N ALA A 30 -0.79 -26.95 -5.85
CA ALA A 30 0.59 -26.47 -5.95
C ALA A 30 0.67 -24.96 -5.61
N TRP A 31 1.71 -24.56 -4.89
CA TRP A 31 1.95 -23.16 -4.60
C TRP A 31 2.21 -22.37 -5.89
N ASN A 32 1.55 -21.22 -6.02
CA ASN A 32 1.69 -20.29 -7.13
C ASN A 32 1.97 -18.89 -6.57
N PRO A 33 3.10 -18.25 -6.96
CA PRO A 33 3.46 -16.92 -6.45
C PRO A 33 2.45 -15.82 -6.81
N GLY A 34 1.67 -15.98 -7.89
CA GLY A 34 0.64 -15.03 -8.30
C GLY A 34 -0.69 -15.19 -7.55
N THR A 35 -0.88 -16.24 -6.75
CA THR A 35 -2.11 -16.50 -6.02
C THR A 35 -2.03 -15.96 -4.60
N ALA A 36 -3.06 -15.22 -4.18
CA ALA A 36 -3.19 -14.77 -2.79
C ALA A 36 -3.80 -15.87 -1.93
N TYR A 37 -3.16 -16.19 -0.81
CA TYR A 37 -3.57 -17.25 0.11
C TYR A 37 -3.96 -16.64 1.45
N SER A 38 -5.21 -16.82 1.87
CA SER A 38 -5.67 -16.42 3.21
C SER A 38 -5.09 -17.33 4.30
N GLY A 39 -5.04 -16.84 5.55
CA GLY A 39 -4.59 -17.63 6.70
C GLY A 39 -5.34 -18.97 6.80
N GLY A 40 -4.59 -20.07 6.96
CA GLY A 40 -5.08 -21.44 6.97
C GLY A 40 -5.08 -22.14 5.60
N ALA A 41 -4.83 -21.45 4.49
CA ALA A 41 -4.74 -22.07 3.17
C ALA A 41 -3.52 -23.01 3.09
N GLN A 42 -3.71 -24.17 2.45
CA GLN A 42 -2.64 -25.16 2.28
C GLN A 42 -2.14 -25.22 0.84
N VAL A 43 -0.82 -25.36 0.68
CA VAL A 43 -0.17 -25.51 -0.63
C VAL A 43 0.91 -26.57 -0.58
N ALA A 44 1.15 -27.21 -1.72
CA ALA A 44 2.27 -28.11 -1.93
C ALA A 44 3.40 -27.39 -2.70
N HIS A 45 4.63 -27.49 -2.21
CA HIS A 45 5.83 -26.99 -2.88
C HIS A 45 7.03 -27.89 -2.56
N ASN A 46 7.82 -28.27 -3.57
CA ASN A 46 9.01 -29.12 -3.41
C ASN A 46 8.80 -30.35 -2.51
N CYS A 47 7.73 -31.11 -2.76
CA CYS A 47 7.36 -32.32 -2.00
C CYS A 47 7.09 -32.10 -0.50
N LYS A 48 6.75 -30.87 -0.11
CA LYS A 48 6.35 -30.50 1.25
C LYS A 48 5.01 -29.77 1.21
N THR A 49 4.25 -29.90 2.29
CA THR A 49 3.01 -29.14 2.49
C THR A 49 3.25 -27.99 3.45
N TYR A 50 2.65 -26.86 3.14
CA TYR A 50 2.73 -25.65 3.93
C TYR A 50 1.33 -25.10 4.17
N THR A 51 1.11 -24.55 5.35
CA THR A 51 -0.11 -23.82 5.70
C THR A 51 0.24 -22.35 5.85
N ALA A 52 -0.49 -21.47 5.17
CA ALA A 52 -0.36 -20.03 5.33
C ALA A 52 -0.72 -19.64 6.78
N ALA A 53 0.18 -18.95 7.48
CA ALA A 53 -0.05 -18.50 8.84
C ALA A 53 -1.03 -17.30 8.90
N TRP A 54 -1.00 -16.47 7.85
CA TRP A 54 -1.85 -15.32 7.59
C TRP A 54 -1.92 -15.07 6.08
N TRP A 55 -2.51 -13.96 5.63
CA TRP A 55 -2.56 -13.64 4.21
C TRP A 55 -1.15 -13.50 3.60
N THR A 56 -0.88 -14.17 2.49
CA THR A 56 0.40 -14.08 1.76
C THR A 56 0.22 -14.24 0.25
N GLN A 57 1.06 -13.57 -0.53
CA GLN A 57 1.15 -13.69 -1.98
C GLN A 57 2.60 -13.50 -2.40
N GLY A 58 3.13 -14.41 -3.23
CA GLY A 58 4.50 -14.32 -3.74
C GLY A 58 5.61 -14.80 -2.79
N ASP A 59 5.36 -14.89 -1.48
CA ASP A 59 6.34 -15.41 -0.52
C ASP A 59 6.56 -16.91 -0.72
N ASN A 60 7.79 -17.31 -1.05
CA ASN A 60 8.12 -18.71 -1.31
C ASN A 60 8.07 -19.54 0.00
N PRO A 61 7.19 -20.56 0.09
CA PRO A 61 7.01 -21.36 1.29
C PRO A 61 8.26 -22.11 1.76
N GLU A 62 9.20 -22.44 0.89
CA GLU A 62 10.45 -23.10 1.29
C GLU A 62 11.36 -22.15 2.07
N THR A 63 11.49 -20.90 1.62
CA THR A 63 12.39 -19.90 2.25
C THR A 63 11.71 -19.06 3.32
N ARG A 64 10.38 -19.06 3.36
CA ARG A 64 9.54 -18.24 4.24
C ARG A 64 8.66 -19.10 5.12
N SER A 65 9.25 -20.14 5.73
CA SER A 65 8.55 -21.04 6.67
C SER A 65 9.13 -21.05 8.09
N GLY A 66 8.26 -21.00 9.10
CA GLY A 66 8.64 -20.95 10.51
C GLY A 66 7.49 -20.53 11.44
N GLN A 67 7.73 -20.52 12.76
CA GLN A 67 6.70 -20.14 13.75
C GLN A 67 6.19 -18.69 13.57
N SER A 68 7.00 -17.82 12.96
CA SER A 68 6.70 -16.40 12.72
C SER A 68 6.95 -15.98 11.27
N GLN A 69 6.82 -16.91 10.33
CA GLN A 69 6.91 -16.64 8.89
C GLN A 69 5.54 -16.87 8.23
N GLU A 70 5.41 -16.40 6.99
CA GLU A 70 4.17 -16.43 6.21
C GLU A 70 3.65 -17.87 6.03
N TRP A 71 4.55 -18.85 5.98
CA TRP A 71 4.21 -20.27 5.87
C TRP A 71 4.60 -21.08 7.11
N ARG A 72 3.82 -22.11 7.39
CA ARG A 72 4.12 -23.13 8.40
C ARG A 72 4.28 -24.47 7.71
N LEU A 73 5.51 -25.01 7.73
CA LEU A 73 5.79 -26.35 7.22
C LEU A 73 4.97 -27.39 8.00
N GLN A 74 4.18 -28.18 7.28
CA GLN A 74 3.38 -29.26 7.86
C GLN A 74 4.12 -30.59 7.83
N GLY A 75 4.91 -30.83 6.78
CA GLY A 75 5.68 -32.07 6.62
C GLY A 75 5.91 -32.41 5.16
N ASN A 76 6.55 -33.56 4.93
CA ASN A 76 6.81 -34.08 3.59
C ASN A 76 5.57 -34.79 3.05
N CYS A 77 5.35 -34.72 1.74
CA CYS A 77 4.28 -35.46 1.07
C CYS A 77 4.58 -36.97 1.00
N ASP A 78 3.57 -37.79 1.28
CA ASP A 78 3.62 -39.23 1.02
C ASP A 78 3.84 -39.50 -0.49
N GLY A 79 4.82 -40.34 -0.83
CA GLY A 79 5.09 -40.76 -2.21
C GLY A 79 6.23 -40.03 -2.94
N CYS A 80 6.90 -39.06 -2.31
CA CYS A 80 8.06 -38.40 -2.90
C CYS A 80 9.36 -39.20 -2.69
N SER A 81 9.66 -40.12 -3.61
CA SER A 81 10.99 -40.74 -3.72
C SER A 81 11.85 -39.95 -4.70
N GLY A 82 13.01 -39.48 -4.24
CA GLY A 82 13.83 -38.48 -4.93
C GLY A 82 14.40 -38.92 -6.28
N SER A 83 14.54 -37.95 -7.17
CA SER A 83 15.53 -37.95 -8.23
C SER A 83 16.21 -36.59 -8.24
N SER A 84 17.34 -36.53 -7.54
CA SER A 84 18.24 -35.40 -7.51
C SER A 84 18.80 -35.17 -8.91
N SER A 85 18.38 -34.10 -9.57
CA SER A 85 19.02 -33.63 -10.80
C SER A 85 19.74 -32.33 -10.48
N SER A 86 20.97 -32.46 -10.01
CA SER A 86 21.96 -31.39 -9.97
C SER A 86 22.19 -30.87 -11.39
N SER A 87 21.83 -29.61 -11.65
CA SER A 87 22.26 -28.87 -12.83
C SER A 87 23.18 -27.73 -12.37
N SER A 88 24.47 -28.01 -12.53
CA SER A 88 25.59 -27.08 -12.49
C SER A 88 25.41 -25.98 -13.54
N SER A 89 25.36 -24.73 -13.12
CA SER A 89 25.45 -23.56 -13.99
C SER A 89 26.92 -23.30 -14.35
N SER A 90 27.34 -23.84 -15.48
CA SER A 90 28.59 -23.47 -16.15
C SER A 90 28.47 -22.07 -16.75
N SER A 91 29.44 -21.23 -16.41
CA SER A 91 29.72 -19.92 -16.97
C SER A 91 30.12 -20.05 -18.45
N SER A 92 29.44 -19.30 -19.32
CA SER A 92 29.89 -19.02 -20.68
C SER A 92 29.85 -17.51 -20.91
N SER A 93 31.04 -16.91 -20.89
CA SER A 93 31.31 -15.60 -21.45
C SER A 93 31.06 -15.64 -22.96
N SER A 94 30.15 -14.79 -23.43
CA SER A 94 30.05 -14.47 -24.85
C SER A 94 29.92 -12.95 -25.01
N SER A 95 30.95 -12.40 -25.65
CA SER A 95 31.07 -11.01 -26.06
C SER A 95 30.16 -10.79 -27.27
N GLY A 96 29.13 -9.98 -27.10
CA GLY A 96 28.22 -9.58 -28.18
C GLY A 96 27.28 -8.50 -27.66
N GLY A 97 27.21 -7.35 -28.36
CA GLY A 97 26.56 -6.12 -27.91
C GLY A 97 25.23 -6.32 -27.20
N GLY A 98 25.20 -6.06 -25.89
CA GLY A 98 24.18 -6.57 -24.99
C GLY A 98 22.93 -5.69 -24.91
N THR A 99 21.79 -6.25 -25.27
CA THR A 99 20.48 -5.81 -24.76
C THR A 99 20.40 -6.07 -23.26
N CYS A 100 19.93 -5.09 -22.49
CA CYS A 100 19.81 -5.23 -21.03
C CYS A 100 18.85 -6.36 -20.65
N SER A 101 19.21 -7.12 -19.62
CA SER A 101 18.35 -8.22 -19.14
C SER A 101 17.01 -7.66 -18.68
N ALA A 102 15.90 -8.30 -19.07
CA ALA A 102 14.58 -7.87 -18.63
C ALA A 102 14.47 -7.95 -17.11
N TRP A 103 13.88 -6.94 -16.48
CA TRP A 103 13.61 -6.95 -15.05
C TRP A 103 12.65 -8.09 -14.71
N VAL A 104 13.05 -8.88 -13.72
CA VAL A 104 12.27 -9.96 -13.11
C VAL A 104 11.87 -9.54 -11.70
N ALA A 105 10.57 -9.62 -11.41
CA ALA A 105 10.00 -9.31 -10.11
C ALA A 105 10.56 -10.22 -9.01
N GLY A 106 10.94 -9.63 -7.86
CA GLY A 106 11.42 -10.37 -6.69
C GLY A 106 12.84 -10.96 -6.83
N ARG A 107 13.54 -10.71 -7.95
CA ARG A 107 14.96 -11.05 -8.12
C ARG A 107 15.83 -9.97 -7.47
N PHE A 108 16.83 -10.37 -6.68
CA PHE A 108 17.79 -9.43 -6.11
C PHE A 108 18.73 -8.85 -7.18
N TYR A 109 18.98 -7.54 -7.14
CA TYR A 109 19.91 -6.79 -7.98
C TYR A 109 20.89 -6.02 -7.11
N ASN A 110 22.17 -6.02 -7.47
CA ASN A 110 23.19 -5.22 -6.79
C ASN A 110 23.17 -3.77 -7.32
N ALA A 111 23.72 -2.84 -6.55
CA ALA A 111 23.97 -1.47 -7.05
C ALA A 111 24.87 -1.53 -8.29
N GLY A 112 24.48 -0.82 -9.35
CA GLY A 112 25.10 -0.79 -10.66
C GLY A 112 24.48 -1.75 -11.68
N ASP A 113 23.60 -2.67 -11.28
CA ASP A 113 22.91 -3.56 -12.23
C ASP A 113 21.98 -2.76 -13.14
N ILE A 114 21.99 -3.06 -14.45
CA ILE A 114 21.12 -2.41 -15.44
C ILE A 114 20.09 -3.41 -15.98
N VAL A 115 18.81 -3.06 -15.91
CA VAL A 115 17.70 -3.88 -16.38
C VAL A 115 16.81 -3.13 -17.36
N SER A 116 16.15 -3.86 -18.26
CA SER A 116 15.10 -3.32 -19.12
C SER A 116 13.72 -3.58 -18.51
N TYR A 117 12.88 -2.55 -18.41
CA TYR A 117 11.49 -2.66 -17.96
C TYR A 117 10.60 -1.72 -18.77
N GLN A 118 9.53 -2.28 -19.36
CA GLN A 118 8.56 -1.54 -20.19
C GLN A 118 9.21 -0.68 -21.31
N GLY A 119 10.31 -1.16 -21.88
CA GLY A 119 11.01 -0.50 -23.00
C GLY A 119 12.05 0.55 -22.59
N ASN A 120 12.23 0.80 -21.29
CA ASN A 120 13.25 1.70 -20.76
C ASN A 120 14.32 0.93 -19.97
N ASN A 121 15.53 1.48 -19.89
CA ASN A 121 16.62 0.92 -19.09
C ASN A 121 16.76 1.67 -17.77
N TYR A 122 17.05 0.92 -16.71
CA TYR A 122 17.20 1.44 -15.36
C TYR A 122 18.46 0.87 -14.72
N ILE A 123 19.24 1.72 -14.07
CA ILE A 123 20.40 1.32 -13.27
C ILE A 123 20.03 1.31 -11.79
N ALA A 124 20.45 0.28 -11.06
CA ALA A 124 20.23 0.21 -9.63
C ALA A 124 21.20 1.15 -8.90
N GLU A 125 20.73 2.19 -8.20
CA GLU A 125 21.62 3.05 -7.41
C GLU A 125 22.02 2.39 -6.08
N HIS A 126 21.17 1.50 -5.56
CA HIS A 126 21.36 0.76 -4.30
C HIS A 126 21.01 -0.72 -4.49
N ALA A 127 21.48 -1.57 -3.58
CA ALA A 127 21.10 -2.99 -3.56
C ALA A 127 19.57 -3.14 -3.45
N ASN A 128 18.99 -3.90 -4.35
CA ASN A 128 17.55 -3.97 -4.56
C ASN A 128 17.03 -5.41 -4.45
N PRO A 129 16.16 -5.73 -3.47
CA PRO A 129 15.54 -7.05 -3.31
C PRO A 129 14.58 -7.52 -4.42
N GLY A 130 14.42 -6.76 -5.51
CA GLY A 130 13.54 -7.08 -6.63
C GLY A 130 12.30 -6.19 -6.74
N TYR A 131 12.37 -4.98 -6.20
CA TYR A 131 11.38 -3.93 -6.38
C TYR A 131 11.37 -3.41 -7.82
N SER A 132 10.19 -3.02 -8.30
CA SER A 132 10.00 -2.58 -9.69
C SER A 132 10.67 -1.24 -10.00
N PRO A 133 11.24 -1.05 -11.21
CA PRO A 133 11.88 0.20 -11.65
C PRO A 133 11.03 1.46 -11.63
N VAL A 134 9.71 1.32 -11.50
CA VAL A 134 8.77 2.46 -11.49
C VAL A 134 8.15 2.74 -10.11
N ILE A 135 8.45 1.93 -9.09
CA ILE A 135 7.83 2.07 -7.76
C ILE A 135 8.66 2.99 -6.85
N SER A 136 9.98 3.10 -7.06
CA SER A 136 10.84 3.95 -6.23
C SER A 136 12.11 4.39 -6.97
N THR A 137 12.34 5.70 -6.98
CA THR A 137 13.59 6.32 -7.50
C THR A 137 14.77 6.14 -6.55
N TRP A 138 14.57 5.58 -5.35
CA TRP A 138 15.69 5.27 -4.43
C TRP A 138 16.50 4.07 -4.91
N PHE A 139 15.82 3.10 -5.53
CA PHE A 139 16.46 1.86 -5.98
C PHE A 139 16.87 1.90 -7.44
N TRP A 140 16.16 2.65 -8.29
CA TRP A 140 16.36 2.66 -9.74
C TRP A 140 16.40 4.08 -10.30
N GLU A 141 17.42 4.36 -11.12
CA GLU A 141 17.54 5.57 -11.92
C GLU A 141 17.35 5.22 -13.41
N PRO A 142 16.53 5.97 -14.16
CA PRO A 142 16.47 5.82 -15.62
C PRO A 142 17.84 6.11 -16.23
N THR A 143 18.32 5.23 -17.12
CA THR A 143 19.65 5.41 -17.74
C THR A 143 19.60 5.26 -19.25
N SER A 144 20.33 6.13 -19.94
CA SER A 144 20.66 5.99 -21.37
C SER A 144 21.93 5.18 -21.59
N SER A 145 22.63 4.81 -20.52
CA SER A 145 23.85 4.00 -20.55
C SER A 145 23.52 2.61 -21.10
N GLY A 146 24.19 2.22 -22.18
CA GLY A 146 24.11 0.85 -22.70
C GLY A 146 24.70 -0.16 -21.72
N CYS A 147 24.31 -1.43 -21.84
CA CYS A 147 24.73 -2.52 -20.94
C CYS A 147 26.20 -2.98 -21.13
N GLY A 148 27.11 -2.06 -21.44
CA GLY A 148 28.56 -2.30 -21.54
C GLY A 148 29.33 -1.25 -20.74
N GLY A 149 30.01 -1.69 -19.68
CA GLY A 149 30.72 -0.79 -18.78
C GLY A 149 31.93 -0.12 -19.42
N SER A 150 32.06 1.20 -19.24
CA SER A 150 33.31 1.91 -18.92
C SER A 150 33.04 3.39 -18.63
N SER A 151 33.91 3.93 -17.80
CA SER A 151 33.83 5.17 -17.01
C SER A 151 34.05 6.49 -17.78
N SER A 152 33.58 7.58 -17.16
CA SER A 152 34.22 8.92 -17.02
C SER A 152 33.60 10.14 -17.73
N SER A 153 33.22 11.11 -16.87
CA SER A 153 33.48 12.57 -16.90
C SER A 153 32.79 13.52 -17.90
N SER A 154 31.91 14.35 -17.33
CA SER A 154 31.75 15.83 -17.43
C SER A 154 31.89 16.54 -18.77
N SER A 155 30.88 17.33 -19.16
CA SER A 155 30.97 18.81 -19.26
C SER A 155 29.66 19.44 -19.76
N SER A 156 29.42 20.65 -19.26
CA SER A 156 28.35 21.60 -19.52
C SER A 156 28.43 22.27 -20.90
N SER A 157 27.28 22.57 -21.52
CA SER A 157 27.11 23.78 -22.34
C SER A 157 25.65 24.04 -22.71
N SER A 158 25.36 25.33 -22.82
CA SER A 158 24.10 26.05 -22.95
C SER A 158 23.69 26.34 -24.40
N SER A 159 22.49 26.92 -24.56
CA SER A 159 21.88 27.58 -25.73
C SER A 159 21.45 26.68 -26.90
N SER A 160 20.38 26.93 -27.66
CA SER A 160 19.52 28.10 -27.86
C SER A 160 18.21 27.66 -28.52
N SER A 161 17.20 28.52 -28.41
CA SER A 161 15.88 28.46 -29.01
C SER A 161 15.88 28.43 -30.54
N SER A 162 14.93 27.67 -31.11
CA SER A 162 14.37 27.92 -32.43
C SER A 162 12.89 27.58 -32.43
N SER A 163 12.09 28.63 -32.53
CA SER A 163 10.66 28.61 -32.79
C SER A 163 10.40 28.34 -34.26
N SER A 164 9.53 27.38 -34.54
CA SER A 164 8.87 27.24 -35.84
C SER A 164 7.40 26.97 -35.62
N SER A 165 6.61 28.01 -35.86
CA SER A 165 5.16 28.02 -35.94
C SER A 165 4.68 27.20 -37.14
N SER A 166 3.82 26.21 -36.89
CA SER A 166 2.92 25.66 -37.89
C SER A 166 1.52 25.55 -37.30
N SER A 167 0.63 26.38 -37.82
CA SER A 167 -0.80 26.39 -37.63
C SER A 167 -1.41 25.09 -38.16
N GLY A 168 -2.06 24.35 -37.27
CA GLY A 168 -2.90 23.18 -37.57
C GLY A 168 -3.52 22.73 -36.26
N GLY A 169 -4.84 22.57 -36.21
CA GLY A 169 -5.55 22.06 -35.02
C GLY A 169 -5.01 20.68 -34.68
N GLY A 170 -4.08 20.61 -33.73
CA GLY A 170 -3.19 19.47 -33.55
C GLY A 170 -3.26 18.91 -32.13
N ALA A 171 -3.21 17.58 -32.05
CA ALA A 171 -3.08 16.84 -30.80
C ALA A 171 -1.89 17.36 -29.98
N CYS A 172 -2.04 17.34 -28.66
CA CYS A 172 -1.00 17.83 -27.75
C CYS A 172 0.30 17.04 -27.89
N PRO A 173 1.47 17.71 -27.83
CA PRO A 173 2.76 17.03 -27.92
C PRO A 173 2.88 15.97 -26.83
N VAL A 174 3.37 14.77 -27.17
CA VAL A 174 3.53 13.69 -26.19
C VAL A 174 4.59 14.07 -25.16
N TRP A 175 4.29 13.83 -23.88
CA TRP A 175 5.23 14.06 -22.78
C TRP A 175 6.50 13.20 -22.95
N VAL A 176 7.65 13.81 -22.70
CA VAL A 176 8.98 13.19 -22.79
C VAL A 176 9.65 13.27 -21.42
N ALA A 177 10.06 12.13 -20.89
CA ALA A 177 10.71 12.04 -19.59
C ALA A 177 12.01 12.86 -19.54
N GLY A 178 12.19 13.63 -18.47
CA GLY A 178 13.41 14.43 -18.24
C GLY A 178 13.52 15.69 -19.11
N ARG A 179 12.52 15.99 -19.96
CA ARG A 179 12.46 17.25 -20.71
C ARG A 179 11.84 18.35 -19.83
N PRO A 180 12.46 19.54 -19.69
CA PRO A 180 11.83 20.62 -18.95
C PRO A 180 10.65 21.24 -19.70
N TYR A 181 9.61 21.60 -18.96
CA TYR A 181 8.37 22.26 -19.42
C TYR A 181 8.11 23.52 -18.59
N ASN A 182 7.66 24.59 -19.24
CA ASN A 182 7.29 25.83 -18.56
C ASN A 182 5.84 25.76 -18.06
N ALA A 183 5.50 26.56 -17.05
CA ALA A 183 4.11 26.72 -16.63
C ALA A 183 3.24 27.18 -17.82
N GLY A 184 2.12 26.51 -18.02
CA GLY A 184 1.19 26.69 -19.14
C GLY A 184 1.39 25.71 -20.30
N ASP A 185 2.50 24.95 -20.35
CA ASP A 185 2.71 23.94 -21.39
C ASP A 185 1.69 22.81 -21.26
N ILE A 186 1.10 22.36 -22.37
CA ILE A 186 0.17 21.24 -22.39
C ILE A 186 0.78 20.06 -23.15
N VAL A 187 0.76 18.87 -22.55
CA VAL A 187 1.29 17.63 -23.12
C VAL A 187 0.26 16.51 -23.07
N SER A 188 0.33 15.56 -23.99
CA SER A 188 -0.42 14.31 -23.90
C SER A 188 0.43 13.22 -23.23
N TYR A 189 -0.14 12.49 -22.29
CA TYR A 189 0.50 11.34 -21.65
C TYR A 189 -0.55 10.26 -21.39
N GLN A 190 -0.29 9.04 -21.87
CA GLN A 190 -1.18 7.88 -21.73
C GLN A 190 -2.64 8.14 -22.17
N GLY A 191 -2.83 8.98 -23.20
CA GLY A 191 -4.15 9.28 -23.78
C GLY A 191 -4.90 10.43 -23.09
N SER A 192 -4.33 11.07 -22.08
CA SER A 192 -4.89 12.24 -21.39
C SER A 192 -3.99 13.46 -21.59
N ASN A 193 -4.57 14.67 -21.56
CA ASN A 193 -3.83 15.92 -21.64
C ASN A 193 -3.57 16.48 -20.23
N TYR A 194 -2.41 17.10 -20.05
CA TYR A 194 -2.00 17.69 -18.78
C TYR A 194 -1.37 19.05 -19.04
N ILE A 195 -1.72 20.06 -18.23
CA ILE A 195 -1.15 21.40 -18.27
C ILE A 195 -0.13 21.55 -17.13
N ALA A 196 1.01 22.16 -17.41
CA ALA A 196 2.01 22.44 -16.39
C ALA A 196 1.56 23.64 -15.54
N GLU A 197 1.34 23.47 -14.23
CA GLU A 197 0.99 24.60 -13.36
C GLU A 197 2.21 25.41 -12.89
N HIS A 198 3.38 24.76 -12.89
CA HIS A 198 4.67 25.34 -12.49
C HIS A 198 5.77 24.89 -13.46
N ALA A 199 6.92 25.59 -13.46
CA ALA A 199 8.09 25.17 -14.24
C ALA A 199 8.54 23.77 -13.80
N ASN A 200 8.54 22.82 -14.73
CA ASN A 200 8.73 21.40 -14.47
C ASN A 200 10.04 20.91 -15.11
N PRO A 201 10.99 20.35 -14.33
CA PRO A 201 12.24 19.77 -14.84
C PRO A 201 12.11 18.50 -15.71
N GLY A 202 10.90 18.00 -15.96
CA GLY A 202 10.63 16.80 -16.75
C GLY A 202 10.05 15.62 -15.95
N TYR A 203 9.41 15.89 -14.81
CA TYR A 203 8.64 14.93 -14.04
C TYR A 203 7.38 14.49 -14.79
N SER A 204 6.93 13.26 -14.54
CA SER A 204 5.78 12.67 -15.23
C SER A 204 4.44 13.29 -14.80
N PRO A 205 3.46 13.43 -15.73
CA PRO A 205 2.14 13.99 -15.44
C PRO A 205 1.30 13.26 -14.39
N VAL A 206 1.68 12.04 -14.00
CA VAL A 206 0.97 11.23 -13.01
C VAL A 206 1.72 11.08 -11.67
N ILE A 207 2.95 11.59 -11.57
CA ILE A 207 3.79 11.42 -10.38
C ILE A 207 3.65 12.60 -9.41
N SER A 208 3.37 13.81 -9.91
CA SER A 208 3.21 15.00 -9.07
C SER A 208 2.21 15.99 -9.65
N THR A 209 1.15 16.25 -8.89
CA THR A 209 0.12 17.26 -9.19
C THR A 209 0.58 18.69 -8.88
N TRP A 210 1.80 18.88 -8.33
CA TRP A 210 2.37 20.22 -8.18
C TRP A 210 2.85 20.78 -9.51
N PHE A 211 3.34 19.91 -10.40
CA PHE A 211 3.83 20.31 -11.70
C PHE A 211 2.79 20.20 -12.80
N TRP A 212 1.88 19.23 -12.73
CA TRP A 212 0.90 18.94 -13.80
C TRP A 212 -0.53 18.81 -13.26
N ASP A 213 -1.48 19.42 -13.95
CA ASP A 213 -2.91 19.26 -13.72
C ASP A 213 -3.60 18.63 -14.95
N PRO A 214 -4.49 17.63 -14.81
CA PRO A 214 -5.25 17.10 -15.94
C PRO A 214 -6.12 18.18 -16.56
N THR A 215 -6.09 18.31 -17.89
CA THR A 215 -6.85 19.35 -18.59
C THR A 215 -7.67 18.79 -19.75
N SER A 216 -8.87 19.34 -19.93
CA SER A 216 -9.66 19.15 -21.14
C SER A 216 -9.31 20.16 -22.24
N ALA A 217 -8.44 21.13 -21.94
CA ALA A 217 -7.98 22.11 -22.90
C ALA A 217 -7.17 21.41 -24.01
N GLY A 218 -7.55 21.67 -25.26
CA GLY A 218 -6.75 21.30 -26.41
C GLY A 218 -5.57 22.27 -26.57
N CYS A 219 -4.52 21.82 -27.26
CA CYS A 219 -3.32 22.62 -27.50
C CYS A 219 -3.50 23.76 -28.53
N GLY A 220 -4.74 24.17 -28.83
CA GLY A 220 -5.08 25.32 -29.67
C GLY A 220 -5.94 26.30 -28.88
N GLY A 221 -5.37 27.45 -28.51
CA GLY A 221 -5.99 28.37 -27.56
C GLY A 221 -7.20 29.15 -28.08
N SER A 222 -8.22 29.32 -27.23
CA SER A 222 -8.70 30.61 -26.71
C SER A 222 -9.96 30.45 -25.85
N SER A 223 -10.01 31.25 -24.79
CA SER A 223 -11.05 31.42 -23.79
C SER A 223 -12.45 31.69 -24.35
N SER A 224 -13.50 31.18 -23.69
CA SER A 224 -14.69 31.95 -23.26
C SER A 224 -15.71 31.09 -22.53
N SER A 225 -16.22 31.68 -21.45
CA SER A 225 -17.27 31.23 -20.54
C SER A 225 -18.61 30.97 -21.24
N SER A 226 -19.38 29.97 -20.78
CA SER A 226 -20.73 30.16 -20.22
C SER A 226 -21.48 28.84 -20.03
N SER A 227 -22.28 28.86 -18.97
CA SER A 227 -23.16 27.84 -18.41
C SER A 227 -24.30 27.42 -19.34
N SER A 228 -24.68 26.14 -19.33
CA SER A 228 -26.09 25.72 -19.18
C SER A 228 -26.23 24.22 -18.93
N SER A 229 -27.19 23.92 -18.06
CA SER A 229 -27.66 22.63 -17.58
C SER A 229 -28.33 21.81 -18.67
N SER A 230 -28.08 20.50 -18.73
CA SER A 230 -29.14 19.52 -19.02
C SER A 230 -28.73 18.12 -18.59
N SER A 231 -29.62 17.51 -17.82
CA SER A 231 -29.71 16.10 -17.49
C SER A 231 -29.54 15.19 -18.70
N SER A 232 -28.53 14.33 -18.66
CA SER A 232 -28.57 13.02 -19.30
C SER A 232 -27.59 12.09 -18.61
N SER A 233 -28.12 10.93 -18.24
CA SER A 233 -27.44 9.73 -17.81
C SER A 233 -26.16 9.51 -18.62
N SER A 234 -25.02 9.79 -17.99
CA SER A 234 -23.70 9.41 -18.49
C SER A 234 -23.05 8.58 -17.41
N SER A 235 -22.89 7.30 -17.73
CA SER A 235 -21.96 6.38 -17.10
C SER A 235 -20.62 7.09 -16.85
N SER A 236 -20.39 7.48 -15.60
CA SER A 236 -19.19 8.22 -15.20
C SER A 236 -17.99 7.28 -15.27
N SER A 237 -17.24 7.42 -16.36
CA SER A 237 -15.85 7.03 -16.52
C SER A 237 -15.06 7.13 -15.20
N GLY A 238 -14.64 5.98 -14.65
CA GLY A 238 -13.41 5.78 -13.88
C GLY A 238 -13.17 6.51 -12.55
N GLY A 239 -13.84 7.61 -12.22
CA GLY A 239 -13.54 8.48 -11.07
C GLY A 239 -14.03 7.99 -9.71
N PHE A 240 -13.47 8.52 -8.62
CA PHE A 240 -13.94 8.23 -7.25
C PHE A 240 -15.39 8.68 -7.06
N VAL A 241 -16.17 7.91 -6.28
CA VAL A 241 -17.62 8.11 -6.13
C VAL A 241 -18.01 9.26 -5.18
N VAL A 242 -17.03 9.87 -4.52
CA VAL A 242 -17.20 11.06 -3.68
C VAL A 242 -16.47 12.20 -4.38
N SER A 243 -17.17 13.27 -4.73
CA SER A 243 -16.54 14.47 -5.29
C SER A 243 -15.86 15.30 -4.20
N GLU A 244 -14.98 16.23 -4.59
CA GLU A 244 -14.35 17.15 -3.64
C GLU A 244 -15.39 18.00 -2.89
N ALA A 245 -16.43 18.48 -3.58
CA ALA A 245 -17.51 19.25 -2.95
C ALA A 245 -18.27 18.43 -1.88
N GLN A 246 -18.49 17.14 -2.15
CA GLN A 246 -19.10 16.23 -1.19
C GLN A 246 -18.16 15.98 0.00
N PHE A 247 -16.87 15.73 -0.25
CA PHE A 247 -15.86 15.57 0.80
C PHE A 247 -15.76 16.83 1.69
N ASN A 248 -15.78 18.02 1.10
CA ASN A 248 -15.78 19.30 1.82
C ASN A 248 -17.04 19.47 2.67
N SER A 249 -18.20 19.01 2.20
CA SER A 249 -19.46 19.04 2.95
C SER A 249 -19.49 18.01 4.09
N MET A 250 -18.84 16.86 3.91
CA MET A 250 -18.67 15.85 4.96
C MET A 250 -17.75 16.32 6.08
N PHE A 251 -16.71 17.10 5.75
CA PHE A 251 -15.69 17.55 6.70
C PHE A 251 -15.40 19.05 6.59
N PRO A 252 -16.35 19.91 7.01
CA PRO A 252 -16.22 21.37 6.88
C PRO A 252 -15.17 21.99 7.80
N SER A 253 -14.82 21.29 8.89
CA SER A 253 -13.85 21.77 9.90
C SER A 253 -12.54 21.00 9.90
N ARG A 254 -12.27 20.19 8.86
CA ARG A 254 -11.07 19.37 8.82
C ARG A 254 -9.79 20.20 8.90
N ASN A 255 -8.76 19.58 9.46
CA ASN A 255 -7.41 20.09 9.37
C ASN A 255 -6.96 20.15 7.89
N PRO A 256 -6.32 21.24 7.42
CA PRO A 256 -5.81 21.35 6.05
C PRO A 256 -4.86 20.24 5.62
N PHE A 257 -4.25 19.53 6.57
CA PHE A 257 -3.51 18.29 6.32
C PHE A 257 -4.33 17.29 5.50
N TYR A 258 -5.60 17.04 5.87
CA TYR A 258 -6.43 16.06 5.17
C TYR A 258 -7.04 16.65 3.90
N THR A 259 -6.29 16.56 2.81
CA THR A 259 -6.75 17.03 1.49
C THR A 259 -7.57 15.97 0.76
N TYR A 260 -8.53 16.42 -0.05
CA TYR A 260 -9.25 15.52 -0.96
C TYR A 260 -8.28 14.86 -1.96
N GLN A 261 -7.31 15.61 -2.48
CA GLN A 261 -6.28 15.06 -3.36
C GLN A 261 -5.44 13.98 -2.67
N GLY A 262 -5.12 14.13 -1.37
CA GLY A 262 -4.45 13.11 -0.59
C GLY A 262 -5.24 11.80 -0.54
N LEU A 263 -6.57 11.88 -0.37
CA LEU A 263 -7.46 10.73 -0.45
C LEU A 263 -7.44 10.11 -1.85
N VAL A 264 -7.64 10.90 -2.90
CA VAL A 264 -7.66 10.42 -4.30
C VAL A 264 -6.35 9.73 -4.67
N ASN A 265 -5.21 10.31 -4.29
CA ASN A 265 -3.88 9.73 -4.53
C ASN A 265 -3.66 8.41 -3.78
N ALA A 266 -4.37 8.18 -2.67
CA ALA A 266 -4.28 6.94 -1.90
C ALA A 266 -5.12 5.80 -2.48
N LEU A 267 -6.17 6.10 -3.26
CA LEU A 267 -7.11 5.09 -3.80
C LEU A 267 -6.40 4.04 -4.65
N SER A 268 -5.35 4.43 -5.37
CA SER A 268 -4.57 3.52 -6.24
C SER A 268 -3.88 2.40 -5.48
N ALA A 269 -3.65 2.54 -4.17
CA ALA A 269 -3.08 1.48 -3.34
C ALA A 269 -4.04 0.28 -3.20
N TYR A 270 -5.35 0.50 -3.33
CA TYR A 270 -6.38 -0.54 -3.24
C TYR A 270 -7.47 -0.31 -4.29
N PRO A 271 -7.25 -0.74 -5.55
CA PRO A 271 -8.16 -0.44 -6.66
C PRO A 271 -9.60 -0.95 -6.51
N ALA A 272 -9.85 -1.91 -5.62
CA ALA A 272 -11.17 -2.44 -5.32
C ALA A 272 -12.00 -1.56 -4.36
N PHE A 273 -11.33 -0.70 -3.58
CA PHE A 273 -11.97 0.18 -2.60
C PHE A 273 -12.93 1.16 -3.30
N ALA A 274 -14.20 1.16 -2.87
CA ALA A 274 -15.27 1.97 -3.45
C ALA A 274 -15.39 1.82 -4.98
N LYS A 275 -15.02 0.64 -5.51
CA LYS A 275 -15.09 0.26 -6.93
C LYS A 275 -15.72 -1.11 -7.16
N THR A 276 -16.15 -1.77 -6.09
CA THR A 276 -16.71 -3.12 -6.15
C THR A 276 -18.24 -3.08 -5.98
N GLY A 277 -18.95 -3.84 -6.81
CA GLY A 277 -20.42 -3.90 -6.78
C GLY A 277 -21.09 -2.72 -7.49
N SER A 278 -22.39 -2.55 -7.23
CA SER A 278 -23.20 -1.46 -7.81
C SER A 278 -22.71 -0.08 -7.37
N ILE A 279 -23.08 0.97 -8.10
CA ILE A 279 -22.74 2.35 -7.72
C ILE A 279 -23.23 2.71 -6.30
N ASP A 280 -24.38 2.19 -5.89
CA ASP A 280 -24.88 2.34 -4.52
C ASP A 280 -24.00 1.64 -3.51
N THR A 281 -23.46 0.47 -3.84
CA THR A 281 -22.52 -0.26 -2.96
C THR A 281 -21.20 0.49 -2.84
N GLN A 282 -20.68 1.02 -3.94
CA GLN A 282 -19.48 1.84 -3.96
C GLN A 282 -19.65 3.11 -3.11
N LYS A 283 -20.77 3.83 -3.28
CA LYS A 283 -21.09 5.01 -2.47
C LYS A 283 -21.27 4.67 -1.00
N ARG A 284 -21.96 3.57 -0.67
CA ARG A 284 -22.11 3.09 0.71
C ARG A 284 -20.78 2.78 1.35
N GLU A 285 -19.90 2.07 0.64
CA GLU A 285 -18.56 1.76 1.14
C GLU A 285 -17.77 3.04 1.42
N ALA A 286 -17.74 3.98 0.46
CA ALA A 286 -17.07 5.26 0.65
C ALA A 286 -17.62 6.06 1.84
N ALA A 287 -18.95 6.13 1.98
CA ALA A 287 -19.61 6.77 3.12
C ALA A 287 -19.26 6.07 4.44
N ALA A 288 -19.23 4.74 4.47
CA ALA A 288 -18.91 3.97 5.67
C ALA A 288 -17.46 4.14 6.11
N PHE A 289 -16.52 4.14 5.15
CA PHE A 289 -15.12 4.46 5.41
C PHE A 289 -14.98 5.86 6.00
N LEU A 290 -15.48 6.87 5.30
CA LEU A 290 -15.37 8.27 5.72
C LEU A 290 -16.10 8.53 7.05
N ALA A 291 -17.21 7.85 7.33
CA ALA A 291 -17.93 8.00 8.59
C ALA A 291 -17.12 7.48 9.79
N ASN A 292 -16.44 6.35 9.63
CA ASN A 292 -15.54 5.86 10.67
C ASN A 292 -14.31 6.76 10.81
N VAL A 293 -13.73 7.21 9.69
CA VAL A 293 -12.61 8.17 9.70
C VAL A 293 -12.98 9.44 10.47
N GLY A 294 -14.15 10.01 10.20
CA GLY A 294 -14.65 11.17 10.93
C GLY A 294 -14.87 10.90 12.42
N HIS A 295 -15.24 9.67 12.79
CA HIS A 295 -15.34 9.30 14.20
C HIS A 295 -13.97 9.22 14.88
N GLU A 296 -12.98 8.57 14.25
CA GLU A 296 -11.64 8.39 14.84
C GLU A 296 -10.89 9.71 15.04
N THR A 297 -11.13 10.68 14.15
CA THR A 297 -10.31 11.90 14.05
C THR A 297 -11.03 13.16 14.50
N GLY A 298 -12.27 13.05 15.00
CA GLY A 298 -13.12 14.20 15.28
C GLY A 298 -13.35 15.05 14.02
N ASP A 299 -13.92 14.46 12.97
CA ASP A 299 -14.15 15.08 11.66
C ASP A 299 -12.87 15.57 10.96
N LEU A 300 -11.81 14.77 11.03
CA LEU A 300 -10.51 15.09 10.45
C LEU A 300 -9.87 16.35 11.07
N VAL A 301 -10.31 16.79 12.25
CA VAL A 301 -9.67 17.89 12.99
C VAL A 301 -8.31 17.45 13.53
N TYR A 302 -8.20 16.21 13.99
CA TYR A 302 -6.99 15.70 14.63
C TYR A 302 -6.18 14.81 13.68
N ILE A 303 -4.88 15.10 13.59
CA ILE A 303 -3.89 14.29 12.84
C ILE A 303 -3.31 13.20 13.72
N THR A 304 -3.10 13.51 14.99
CA THR A 304 -2.50 12.63 15.98
C THR A 304 -3.42 12.46 17.17
N GLU A 305 -3.20 11.39 17.92
CA GLU A 305 -3.82 11.20 19.23
C GLU A 305 -3.61 12.43 20.13
N ILE A 306 -4.67 12.83 20.84
CA ILE A 306 -4.67 14.00 21.71
C ILE A 306 -4.01 13.69 23.05
N ASN A 307 -4.26 12.49 23.58
CA ASN A 307 -3.76 12.10 24.90
C ASN A 307 -2.30 11.65 24.83
N THR A 308 -1.39 12.62 24.95
CA THR A 308 0.05 12.36 24.90
C THR A 308 0.57 11.47 26.02
N ALA A 309 -0.16 11.35 27.14
CA ALA A 309 0.24 10.50 28.27
C ALA A 309 0.29 9.01 27.89
N ASN A 310 -0.42 8.59 26.84
CA ASN A 310 -0.45 7.19 26.40
C ASN A 310 0.58 6.88 25.32
N HIS A 311 1.33 7.87 24.81
CA HIS A 311 2.11 7.69 23.58
C HIS A 311 3.16 6.57 23.65
N ASP A 312 3.74 6.35 24.83
CA ASP A 312 4.74 5.30 25.06
C ASP A 312 4.11 3.91 25.29
N SER A 313 2.78 3.84 25.44
CA SER A 313 2.06 2.57 25.69
C SER A 313 1.87 1.74 24.43
N TYR A 314 2.05 2.32 23.25
CA TYR A 314 1.81 1.67 21.96
C TYR A 314 3.00 0.86 21.43
N CYS A 315 3.76 0.26 22.34
CA CYS A 315 4.86 -0.63 22.01
C CYS A 315 4.56 -2.05 22.49
N ASP A 316 4.30 -2.97 21.56
CA ASP A 316 4.31 -4.39 21.91
C ASP A 316 5.78 -4.86 22.04
N PRO A 317 6.22 -5.31 23.22
CA PRO A 317 7.62 -5.63 23.46
C PRO A 317 8.08 -6.91 22.76
N ASN A 318 7.16 -7.80 22.36
CA ASN A 318 7.50 -9.02 21.66
C ASN A 318 7.74 -8.73 20.17
N TYR A 319 6.86 -7.94 19.56
CA TYR A 319 7.03 -7.47 18.19
C TYR A 319 8.25 -6.54 18.04
N ALA A 320 8.49 -5.68 19.03
CA ALA A 320 9.66 -4.80 19.02
C ALA A 320 10.95 -5.62 18.97
N ARG A 321 11.08 -6.63 19.84
CA ARG A 321 12.25 -7.53 19.85
C ARG A 321 12.39 -8.33 18.56
N SER A 322 11.29 -8.81 17.95
CA SER A 322 11.35 -9.58 16.70
C SER A 322 11.81 -8.75 15.49
N THR A 323 11.73 -7.42 15.58
CA THR A 323 12.11 -6.47 14.53
C THR A 323 13.42 -5.71 14.83
N GLY A 324 14.15 -6.15 15.86
CA GLY A 324 15.46 -5.62 16.23
C GLY A 324 15.41 -4.32 17.03
N PHE A 325 14.28 -4.00 17.66
CA PHE A 325 14.14 -2.94 18.66
C PHE A 325 14.29 -3.50 20.08
N THR A 326 14.51 -2.64 21.06
CA THR A 326 14.36 -2.98 22.48
C THR A 326 12.89 -3.25 22.82
N ALA A 327 12.63 -3.77 24.02
CA ALA A 327 11.27 -3.96 24.51
C ALA A 327 10.45 -2.66 24.62
N ASN A 328 11.13 -1.51 24.67
CA ASN A 328 10.52 -0.19 24.77
C ASN A 328 10.52 0.53 23.40
N CYS A 329 10.71 -0.21 22.31
CA CYS A 329 10.73 0.34 20.95
C CYS A 329 11.87 1.34 20.71
N ASP A 330 13.03 1.11 21.32
CA ASP A 330 14.25 1.85 21.01
C ASP A 330 15.10 1.10 19.99
N LYS A 331 15.79 1.82 19.11
CA LYS A 331 16.79 1.24 18.20
C LYS A 331 17.85 2.27 17.85
N GLY A 332 19.13 1.88 17.95
CA GLY A 332 20.24 2.78 17.61
C GLY A 332 20.27 4.09 18.41
N GLY A 333 19.76 4.10 19.65
CA GLY A 333 19.68 5.30 20.48
C GLY A 333 18.49 6.22 20.20
N VAL A 334 17.57 5.82 19.30
CA VAL A 334 16.33 6.55 19.00
C VAL A 334 15.15 5.82 19.65
N HIS A 335 14.26 6.59 20.29
CA HIS A 335 12.99 6.10 20.82
C HIS A 335 11.88 6.29 19.78
N TYR A 336 11.14 5.23 19.46
CA TYR A 336 10.08 5.25 18.45
C TYR A 336 8.70 5.14 19.08
N GLN A 337 7.82 6.07 18.74
CA GLN A 337 6.47 6.14 19.30
C GLN A 337 5.40 5.83 18.25
N TYR A 338 4.51 4.90 18.59
CA TYR A 338 3.48 4.35 17.69
C TYR A 338 2.06 4.68 18.14
N PHE A 339 1.86 5.87 18.72
CA PHE A 339 0.54 6.42 19.03
C PHE A 339 -0.30 6.67 17.77
N GLY A 340 -1.59 6.93 17.98
CA GLY A 340 -2.56 7.09 16.90
C GLY A 340 -2.20 8.23 15.94
N ARG A 341 -2.12 7.92 14.63
CA ARG A 341 -1.96 8.93 13.57
C ARG A 341 -2.88 8.67 12.39
N GLY A 342 -3.29 9.74 11.72
CA GLY A 342 -4.00 9.69 10.45
C GLY A 342 -5.48 9.26 10.58
N PRO A 343 -6.12 8.93 9.45
CA PRO A 343 -7.58 8.84 9.34
C PRO A 343 -8.21 7.68 10.13
N ILE A 344 -7.44 6.66 10.50
CA ILE A 344 -7.91 5.54 11.32
C ILE A 344 -7.22 5.49 12.69
N GLN A 345 -6.48 6.55 13.05
CA GLN A 345 -5.65 6.60 14.27
C GLN A 345 -4.75 5.36 14.39
N LEU A 346 -3.97 5.06 13.34
CA LEU A 346 -3.07 3.91 13.28
C LEU A 346 -2.17 3.92 14.52
N SER A 347 -2.27 2.86 15.31
CA SER A 347 -1.60 2.71 16.61
C SER A 347 -0.91 1.36 16.71
N TRP A 348 0.11 1.24 17.56
CA TRP A 348 0.94 0.05 17.80
C TRP A 348 2.01 -0.25 16.75
N ASN A 349 3.23 -0.51 17.22
CA ASN A 349 4.38 -0.89 16.40
C ASN A 349 4.09 -2.00 15.37
N PHE A 350 3.35 -3.04 15.75
CA PHE A 350 2.99 -4.12 14.83
C PHE A 350 2.08 -3.67 13.68
N ASN A 351 1.18 -2.72 13.91
CA ASN A 351 0.32 -2.19 12.85
C ASN A 351 1.10 -1.25 11.92
N TYR A 352 2.01 -0.41 12.47
CA TYR A 352 2.90 0.40 11.63
C TYR A 352 3.80 -0.48 10.76
N GLY A 353 4.34 -1.57 11.31
CA GLY A 353 5.11 -2.55 10.56
C GLY A 353 4.29 -3.23 9.46
N ALA A 354 3.09 -3.74 9.79
CA ALA A 354 2.23 -4.42 8.83
C ALA A 354 1.72 -3.49 7.72
N ALA A 355 1.26 -2.28 8.06
CA ALA A 355 0.84 -1.28 7.10
C ALA A 355 2.01 -0.85 6.19
N GLY A 356 3.18 -0.63 6.79
CA GLY A 356 4.37 -0.25 6.06
C GLY A 356 4.80 -1.30 5.04
N ALA A 357 4.84 -2.56 5.46
CA ALA A 357 5.15 -3.68 4.58
C ALA A 357 4.16 -3.80 3.41
N ALA A 358 2.85 -3.70 3.67
CA ALA A 358 1.81 -3.80 2.65
C ALA A 358 1.85 -2.62 1.65
N LEU A 359 2.23 -1.43 2.11
CA LEU A 359 2.25 -0.21 1.30
C LEU A 359 3.60 0.05 0.61
N GLY A 360 4.64 -0.71 0.95
CA GLY A 360 6.02 -0.45 0.51
C GLY A 360 6.61 0.82 1.10
N ILE A 361 6.25 1.18 2.33
CA ILE A 361 6.68 2.39 3.03
C ILE A 361 7.22 1.98 4.40
N ASP A 362 8.44 2.37 4.77
CA ASP A 362 8.99 2.00 6.09
C ASP A 362 8.38 2.83 7.23
N LEU A 363 7.15 2.49 7.61
CA LEU A 363 6.41 3.12 8.69
C LEU A 363 6.85 2.64 10.08
N LEU A 364 7.55 1.51 10.18
CA LEU A 364 8.07 1.03 11.46
C LEU A 364 9.20 1.94 11.94
N HIS A 365 10.13 2.33 11.06
CA HIS A 365 11.21 3.26 11.41
C HIS A 365 10.87 4.72 11.10
N ASN A 366 9.78 5.00 10.38
CA ASN A 366 9.34 6.37 10.08
C ASN A 366 7.85 6.58 10.39
N PRO A 367 7.39 6.33 11.63
CA PRO A 367 5.96 6.41 11.98
C PRO A 367 5.37 7.81 11.79
N ASN A 368 6.20 8.86 11.87
CA ASN A 368 5.75 10.25 11.65
C ASN A 368 5.31 10.54 10.22
N LEU A 369 5.67 9.71 9.22
CA LEU A 369 5.18 9.88 7.85
C LEU A 369 3.65 9.89 7.76
N VAL A 370 2.98 9.13 8.64
CA VAL A 370 1.51 9.07 8.71
C VAL A 370 0.90 10.42 9.15
N ALA A 371 1.65 11.25 9.87
CA ALA A 371 1.21 12.59 10.29
C ALA A 371 1.78 13.73 9.44
N GLN A 372 2.68 13.42 8.49
CA GLN A 372 3.39 14.42 7.68
C GLN A 372 3.02 14.37 6.20
N ASN A 373 2.55 13.22 5.71
CA ASN A 373 2.14 13.06 4.32
C ASN A 373 0.67 12.60 4.24
N PRO A 374 -0.23 13.40 3.66
CA PRO A 374 -1.66 13.11 3.66
C PRO A 374 -2.04 11.91 2.79
N ALA A 375 -1.31 11.65 1.71
CA ALA A 375 -1.53 10.45 0.90
C ALA A 375 -1.09 9.19 1.66
N ILE A 376 0.02 9.24 2.41
CA ILE A 376 0.45 8.13 3.28
C ILE A 376 -0.59 7.90 4.39
N ALA A 377 -1.08 8.96 5.03
CA ALA A 377 -2.13 8.86 6.03
C ALA A 377 -3.39 8.18 5.46
N MET A 378 -3.86 8.61 4.29
CA MET A 378 -5.02 7.99 3.64
C MET A 378 -4.76 6.55 3.23
N LYS A 379 -3.55 6.22 2.76
CA LYS A 379 -3.16 4.83 2.46
C LYS A 379 -3.22 3.93 3.69
N THR A 380 -2.83 4.39 4.88
CA THR A 380 -2.93 3.56 6.10
C THR A 380 -4.38 3.32 6.50
N GLY A 381 -5.26 4.33 6.35
CA GLY A 381 -6.69 4.16 6.56
C GLY A 381 -7.31 3.13 5.61
N ILE A 382 -7.02 3.25 4.31
CA ILE A 382 -7.53 2.31 3.29
C ILE A 382 -6.92 0.92 3.48
N TRP A 383 -5.63 0.80 3.83
CA TRP A 383 -5.01 -0.48 4.17
C TRP A 383 -5.79 -1.19 5.29
N TYR A 384 -6.10 -0.48 6.37
CA TYR A 384 -6.86 -1.06 7.48
C TYR A 384 -8.23 -1.54 6.99
N TRP A 385 -8.96 -0.65 6.30
CA TRP A 385 -10.29 -0.92 5.76
C TRP A 385 -10.35 -2.14 4.84
N MET A 386 -9.32 -2.33 4.02
CA MET A 386 -9.28 -3.35 2.99
C MET A 386 -8.74 -4.69 3.50
N THR A 387 -7.89 -4.69 4.52
CA THR A 387 -7.09 -5.87 4.89
C THR A 387 -7.28 -6.35 6.33
N GLN A 388 -7.76 -5.50 7.23
CA GLN A 388 -7.80 -5.82 8.66
C GLN A 388 -9.22 -6.13 9.12
N SER A 389 -9.38 -7.20 9.90
CA SER A 389 -10.64 -7.49 10.62
C SER A 389 -10.69 -6.90 12.02
N GLY A 390 -9.54 -6.44 12.55
CA GLY A 390 -9.41 -5.97 13.93
C GLY A 390 -10.08 -6.94 14.92
N PRO A 391 -10.90 -6.45 15.88
CA PRO A 391 -11.65 -7.31 16.79
C PRO A 391 -12.94 -7.90 16.20
N GLY A 392 -13.21 -7.64 14.92
CA GLY A 392 -14.30 -8.23 14.14
C GLY A 392 -13.92 -9.56 13.50
N THR A 393 -14.72 -9.98 12.53
CA THR A 393 -14.57 -11.29 11.84
C THR A 393 -14.34 -11.17 10.33
N MET A 394 -14.29 -9.95 9.81
CA MET A 394 -14.15 -9.64 8.39
C MET A 394 -13.56 -8.26 8.21
N THR A 395 -13.09 -7.93 7.01
CA THR A 395 -12.67 -6.56 6.71
C THR A 395 -13.88 -5.65 6.55
N PRO A 396 -13.77 -4.35 6.90
CA PRO A 396 -14.81 -3.38 6.59
C PRO A 396 -15.23 -3.35 5.11
N HIS A 397 -14.28 -3.51 4.19
CA HIS A 397 -14.57 -3.68 2.76
C HIS A 397 -15.52 -4.85 2.49
N ALA A 398 -15.20 -6.04 3.01
CA ALA A 398 -16.02 -7.23 2.83
C ALA A 398 -17.40 -7.08 3.49
N ALA A 399 -17.49 -6.35 4.61
CA ALA A 399 -18.77 -6.06 5.26
C ALA A 399 -19.69 -5.22 4.36
N MET A 400 -19.16 -4.16 3.74
CA MET A 400 -19.95 -3.26 2.90
C MET A 400 -20.29 -3.88 1.54
N VAL A 401 -19.32 -4.51 0.87
CA VAL A 401 -19.52 -5.15 -0.43
C VAL A 401 -20.39 -6.40 -0.32
N GLY A 402 -20.21 -7.18 0.75
CA GLY A 402 -20.98 -8.40 1.01
C GLY A 402 -22.36 -8.17 1.63
N GLY A 403 -22.76 -6.90 1.84
CA GLY A 403 -24.08 -6.57 2.40
C GLY A 403 -24.30 -7.01 3.85
N ARG A 404 -23.22 -7.15 4.64
CA ARG A 404 -23.27 -7.56 6.06
C ARG A 404 -23.58 -6.39 6.99
N GLY A 405 -23.45 -5.16 6.50
CA GLY A 405 -23.92 -3.94 7.15
C GLY A 405 -22.82 -3.11 7.81
N PHE A 406 -23.12 -1.84 8.05
CA PHE A 406 -22.20 -0.86 8.63
C PHE A 406 -21.70 -1.26 10.03
N GLY A 407 -22.51 -1.98 10.81
CA GLY A 407 -22.17 -2.43 12.16
C GLY A 407 -20.94 -3.33 12.21
N GLU A 408 -20.70 -4.16 11.19
CA GLU A 408 -19.50 -4.99 11.11
C GLU A 408 -18.23 -4.15 10.84
N THR A 409 -18.37 -2.98 10.22
CA THR A 409 -17.25 -2.03 10.08
C THR A 409 -16.87 -1.44 11.44
N ILE A 410 -17.86 -1.07 12.26
CA ILE A 410 -17.65 -0.59 13.63
C ILE A 410 -16.99 -1.69 14.47
N ARG A 411 -17.50 -2.92 14.34
CA ARG A 411 -16.94 -4.09 15.02
C ARG A 411 -15.47 -4.31 14.68
N SER A 412 -15.11 -4.12 13.42
CA SER A 412 -13.76 -4.36 12.93
C SER A 412 -12.78 -3.25 13.25
N ILE A 413 -13.25 -2.04 13.56
CA ILE A 413 -12.38 -0.89 13.89
C ILE A 413 -12.21 -0.75 15.41
N ASN A 414 -13.30 -0.81 16.18
CA ASN A 414 -13.22 -0.64 17.64
C ASN A 414 -14.24 -1.51 18.42
N GLY A 415 -14.64 -2.65 17.85
CA GLY A 415 -15.73 -3.45 18.39
C GLY A 415 -15.50 -4.03 19.78
N ALA A 416 -14.24 -4.27 20.17
CA ALA A 416 -13.91 -4.74 21.51
C ALA A 416 -14.30 -3.72 22.59
N LEU A 417 -14.26 -2.42 22.27
CA LEU A 417 -14.53 -1.33 23.23
C LEU A 417 -15.94 -0.74 23.07
N GLU A 418 -16.54 -0.81 21.88
CA GLU A 418 -17.79 -0.12 21.58
C GLU A 418 -19.02 -1.04 21.47
N CYS A 419 -18.90 -2.15 20.74
CA CYS A 419 -20.02 -3.04 20.43
C CYS A 419 -20.46 -3.88 21.64
N GLY A 420 -21.62 -4.54 21.53
CA GLY A 420 -22.21 -5.39 22.57
C GLY A 420 -22.80 -4.58 23.73
N GLY A 421 -23.24 -3.36 23.44
CA GLY A 421 -23.79 -2.44 24.43
C GLY A 421 -22.77 -1.73 25.32
N ARG A 422 -21.46 -1.83 25.02
CA ARG A 422 -20.39 -1.24 25.85
C ARG A 422 -20.33 0.28 25.74
N GLN A 423 -20.42 0.83 24.52
CA GLN A 423 -20.49 2.29 24.30
C GLN A 423 -21.57 2.66 23.28
N PRO A 424 -22.87 2.51 23.63
CA PRO A 424 -23.98 2.75 22.70
C PRO A 424 -23.96 4.15 22.08
N ALA A 425 -23.54 5.17 22.84
CA ALA A 425 -23.44 6.54 22.35
C ALA A 425 -22.40 6.71 21.23
N LYS A 426 -21.25 6.01 21.31
CA LYS A 426 -20.21 6.07 20.27
C LYS A 426 -20.64 5.34 19.01
N VAL A 427 -21.22 4.15 19.16
CA VAL A 427 -21.83 3.40 18.05
C VAL A 427 -22.87 4.27 17.35
N GLN A 428 -23.77 4.91 18.10
CA GLN A 428 -24.77 5.80 17.53
C GLN A 428 -24.16 7.01 16.81
N ALA A 429 -23.08 7.60 17.34
CA ALA A 429 -22.38 8.69 16.66
C ALA A 429 -21.78 8.27 15.31
N ARG A 430 -21.24 7.05 15.20
CA ARG A 430 -20.79 6.48 13.91
C ARG A 430 -21.96 6.30 12.95
N ILE A 431 -23.06 5.73 13.42
CA ILE A 431 -24.28 5.51 12.62
C ILE A 431 -24.81 6.85 12.09
N ASN A 432 -24.92 7.86 12.95
CA ASN A 432 -25.40 9.19 12.55
C ASN A 432 -24.55 9.80 11.43
N ARG A 433 -23.21 9.68 11.54
CA ARG A 433 -22.30 10.16 10.49
C ARG A 433 -22.45 9.35 9.20
N TYR A 434 -22.57 8.04 9.28
CA TYR A 434 -22.81 7.18 8.11
C TYR A 434 -24.12 7.54 7.40
N VAL A 435 -25.21 7.70 8.14
CA VAL A 435 -26.53 8.10 7.60
C VAL A 435 -26.45 9.45 6.91
N ASN A 436 -25.76 10.43 7.51
CA ASN A 436 -25.54 11.73 6.88
C ASN A 436 -24.74 11.59 5.56
N PHE A 437 -23.67 10.80 5.57
CA PHE A 437 -22.79 10.68 4.40
C PHE A 437 -23.46 9.94 3.25
N VAL A 438 -24.28 8.92 3.50
CA VAL A 438 -25.06 8.27 2.42
C VAL A 438 -26.10 9.24 1.81
N GLN A 439 -26.66 10.16 2.59
CA GLN A 439 -27.54 11.22 2.07
C GLN A 439 -26.78 12.19 1.15
N ILE A 440 -25.58 12.64 1.55
CA ILE A 440 -24.71 13.50 0.73
C ILE A 440 -24.36 12.81 -0.61
N LEU A 441 -24.16 11.50 -0.60
CA LEU A 441 -23.83 10.73 -1.81
C LEU A 441 -25.07 10.34 -2.62
N GLY A 442 -26.28 10.60 -2.13
CA GLY A 442 -27.53 10.20 -2.78
C GLY A 442 -27.64 8.68 -2.91
N THR A 443 -27.39 7.95 -1.82
CA THR A 443 -27.62 6.50 -1.73
C THR A 443 -28.33 6.13 -0.40
N THR A 444 -28.56 4.84 -0.16
CA THR A 444 -29.23 4.33 1.04
C THR A 444 -28.23 3.69 2.01
N VAL A 445 -28.63 3.46 3.26
CA VAL A 445 -27.79 2.77 4.27
C VAL A 445 -27.45 1.32 3.91
N GLY A 446 -28.19 0.72 2.97
CA GLY A 446 -27.96 -0.65 2.50
C GLY A 446 -28.49 -1.72 3.46
N PRO A 447 -28.27 -3.00 3.11
CA PRO A 447 -28.69 -4.14 3.92
C PRO A 447 -27.78 -4.37 5.13
N GLY A 448 -28.23 -5.25 6.03
CA GLY A 448 -27.48 -5.65 7.23
C GLY A 448 -27.69 -4.71 8.41
N ASN A 449 -27.05 -5.02 9.54
CA ASN A 449 -27.19 -4.21 10.75
C ASN A 449 -26.30 -2.96 10.65
N THR A 450 -26.85 -1.79 10.93
CA THR A 450 -26.07 -0.54 11.01
C THR A 450 -25.32 -0.41 12.33
N GLY A 451 -25.79 -1.07 13.39
CA GLY A 451 -25.15 -1.05 14.70
C GLY A 451 -24.46 -2.37 15.06
N CYS A 452 -23.78 -2.31 16.19
CA CYS A 452 -23.18 -3.41 16.91
C CYS A 452 -23.26 -3.08 18.41
#